data_AF-A0A1C5SZ10-F1
#
_entry.id   AF-A0A1C5SZ10-F1
#
_cell.length_a   1.000
_cell.length_b   1.000
_cell.length_c   1.000
_cell.angle_alpha   90.00
_cell.angle_beta   90.00
_cell.angle_gamma   90.00
#
_symmetry.space_group_name_H-M   'P 1'
#
loop_
_entity.id
_entity.type
_entity.pdbx_description
1 polymer ?
#
loop_
_entity_poly.entity_id
_entity_poly.type
_entity_poly.pdbx_seq_one_letter_code
_entity_poly.pdbx_strand_id
1 'polypeptide(L)'
;MIGPNVTLATPMHPLLPEERNIRKREDGSFYNLEYAKPITIKDNCWLASNVVVCGGVTIGEGCVIGAGSVVTRDIRKLQDKAKTSYTLRTRRPRFDYE
;
A
#
# COMPACT_ATOMS: atom_id res chain seq x y z
N MET A 1 -8.33 -0.89 14.31
CA MET A 1 -7.49 -1.93 14.93
C MET A 1 -6.40 -2.38 13.95
N ILE A 2 -5.16 -2.47 14.40
CA ILE A 2 -4.01 -2.87 13.56
C ILE A 2 -3.37 -4.11 14.19
N GLY A 3 -3.33 -5.20 13.44
CA GLY A 3 -2.71 -6.46 13.85
C GLY A 3 -1.18 -6.39 13.87
N PRO A 4 -0.51 -7.43 14.38
CA PRO A 4 0.95 -7.47 14.42
C PRO A 4 1.56 -7.46 13.02
N ASN A 5 2.72 -6.81 12.89
CA ASN A 5 3.52 -6.73 11.67
C ASN A 5 2.76 -6.15 10.45
N VAL A 6 1.90 -5.15 10.67
CA VAL A 6 1.30 -4.37 9.58
C VAL A 6 2.29 -3.30 9.13
N THR A 7 2.50 -3.20 7.81
CA THR A 7 3.38 -2.20 7.20
C THR A 7 2.55 -1.15 6.45
N LEU A 8 2.69 0.12 6.82
CA LEU A 8 2.11 1.26 6.12
C LEU A 8 3.22 1.98 5.34
N ALA A 9 3.34 1.66 4.05
CA ALA A 9 4.45 2.10 3.21
C ALA A 9 4.08 3.36 2.40
N THR A 10 4.16 4.53 3.04
CA THR A 10 4.01 5.83 2.36
C THR A 10 5.18 6.26 1.46
N PRO A 11 6.47 5.91 1.73
CA PRO A 11 7.58 6.40 0.92
C PRO A 11 7.62 5.71 -0.44
N MET A 12 7.97 6.47 -1.46
CA MET A 12 8.08 6.05 -2.84
C MET A 12 9.31 6.65 -3.51
N HIS A 13 9.84 5.94 -4.50
CA HIS A 13 10.87 6.44 -5.39
C HIS A 13 10.35 6.52 -6.82
N PRO A 14 10.99 7.35 -7.67
CA PRO A 14 10.79 7.29 -9.11
C PRO A 14 10.99 5.87 -9.67
N LEU A 15 10.25 5.53 -10.73
CA LEU A 15 10.36 4.22 -11.37
C LEU A 15 11.58 4.12 -12.27
N LEU A 16 11.96 5.24 -12.91
CA LEU A 16 13.12 5.31 -13.78
C LEU A 16 14.43 5.20 -12.96
N PRO A 17 15.34 4.28 -13.31
CA PRO A 17 16.61 4.11 -12.58
C PRO A 17 17.44 5.38 -12.49
N GLU A 18 17.45 6.20 -13.54
CA GLU A 18 18.20 7.46 -13.64
C GLU A 18 17.72 8.51 -12.63
N GLU A 19 16.46 8.39 -12.20
CA GLU A 19 15.85 9.26 -11.20
C GLU A 19 15.97 8.69 -9.79
N ARG A 20 15.90 7.35 -9.62
CA ARG A 20 15.95 6.68 -8.32
C ARG A 20 17.37 6.49 -7.76
N ASN A 21 18.37 6.42 -8.61
CA ASN A 21 19.76 6.22 -8.18
C ASN A 21 20.29 7.42 -7.40
N ILE A 22 21.31 7.16 -6.58
CA ILE A 22 22.00 8.20 -5.82
C ILE A 22 22.63 9.22 -6.79
N ARG A 23 22.40 10.50 -6.48
CA ARG A 23 22.88 11.66 -7.20
C ARG A 23 23.88 12.42 -6.33
N LYS A 24 24.79 13.14 -6.98
CA LYS A 24 25.79 13.98 -6.31
C LYS A 24 25.49 15.45 -6.59
N ARG A 25 25.55 16.30 -5.57
CA ARG A 25 25.43 17.76 -5.67
C ARG A 25 26.78 18.38 -6.04
N GLU A 26 26.76 19.66 -6.43
CA GLU A 26 27.98 20.43 -6.74
C GLU A 26 28.95 20.50 -5.55
N ASP A 27 28.44 20.58 -4.33
CA ASP A 27 29.22 20.60 -3.09
C ASP A 27 29.84 19.24 -2.72
N GLY A 28 29.60 18.20 -3.51
CA GLY A 28 30.11 16.86 -3.32
C GLY A 28 29.22 15.92 -2.48
N SER A 29 28.14 16.42 -1.88
CA SER A 29 27.21 15.61 -1.08
C SER A 29 26.30 14.71 -1.95
N PHE A 30 25.82 13.61 -1.37
CA PHE A 30 24.95 12.65 -2.04
C PHE A 30 23.49 12.83 -1.63
N TYR A 31 22.57 12.61 -2.57
CA TYR A 31 21.13 12.62 -2.32
C TYR A 31 20.40 11.66 -3.28
N ASN A 32 19.15 11.36 -2.98
CA ASN A 32 18.26 10.52 -3.75
C ASN A 32 16.90 11.21 -3.88
N LEU A 33 16.19 10.95 -4.98
CA LEU A 33 14.83 11.46 -5.18
C LEU A 33 13.84 10.50 -4.54
N GLU A 34 12.99 11.05 -3.68
CA GLU A 34 11.89 10.33 -3.02
C GLU A 34 10.71 11.26 -2.82
N TYR A 35 9.53 10.66 -2.72
CA TYR A 35 8.30 11.37 -2.42
C TYR A 35 7.39 10.43 -1.60
N ALA A 36 6.34 10.98 -1.00
CA ALA A 36 5.38 10.20 -0.25
C ALA A 36 3.98 10.34 -0.85
N LYS A 37 3.21 9.25 -0.81
CA LYS A 37 1.76 9.30 -1.02
C LYS A 37 1.04 8.95 0.27
N PRO A 38 0.08 9.77 0.72
CA PRO A 38 -0.60 9.55 2.00
C PRO A 38 -1.42 8.25 1.97
N ILE A 39 -1.52 7.59 3.11
CA ILE A 39 -2.45 6.48 3.32
C ILE A 39 -3.58 7.01 4.20
N THR A 40 -4.82 6.78 3.77
CA THR A 40 -6.02 7.15 4.56
C THR A 40 -6.71 5.89 5.05
N ILE A 41 -6.86 5.72 6.37
CA ILE A 41 -7.62 4.63 6.96
C ILE A 41 -8.79 5.25 7.72
N LYS A 42 -10.02 4.92 7.32
CA LYS A 42 -11.25 5.46 7.95
C LYS A 42 -11.62 4.68 9.22
N ASP A 43 -12.66 5.14 9.90
CA ASP A 43 -13.09 4.59 11.17
C ASP A 43 -13.48 3.11 11.09
N ASN A 44 -13.38 2.43 12.23
CA ASN A 44 -13.81 1.03 12.41
C ASN A 44 -13.14 0.02 11.45
N CYS A 45 -11.96 0.34 10.92
CA CYS A 45 -11.18 -0.61 10.12
C CYS A 45 -10.43 -1.63 11.00
N TRP A 46 -10.30 -2.85 10.51
CA TRP A 46 -9.38 -3.86 11.06
C TRP A 46 -8.41 -4.35 9.99
N LEU A 47 -7.12 -4.12 10.21
CA LEU A 47 -6.05 -4.72 9.43
C LEU A 47 -5.52 -5.92 10.20
N ALA A 48 -5.69 -7.13 9.68
CA ALA A 48 -5.16 -8.34 10.31
C ALA A 48 -3.63 -8.44 10.18
N SER A 49 -3.03 -9.47 10.77
CA SER A 49 -1.57 -9.62 10.84
C SER A 49 -0.90 -9.65 9.46
N ASN A 50 0.32 -9.12 9.36
CA ASN A 50 1.15 -9.14 8.15
C ASN A 50 0.52 -8.44 6.91
N VAL A 51 -0.38 -7.46 7.11
CA VAL A 51 -0.90 -6.66 6.00
C VAL A 51 0.11 -5.60 5.57
N VAL A 52 0.27 -5.40 4.26
CA VAL A 52 1.04 -4.29 3.68
C VAL A 52 0.08 -3.34 2.96
N VAL A 53 0.17 -2.04 3.23
CA VAL A 53 -0.60 -0.99 2.54
C VAL A 53 0.36 -0.07 1.80
N CYS A 54 0.18 0.06 0.48
CA CYS A 54 0.98 0.94 -0.36
C CYS A 54 0.54 2.41 -0.24
N GLY A 55 1.49 3.33 -0.43
CA GLY A 55 1.25 4.77 -0.43
C GLY A 55 0.19 5.19 -1.45
N GLY A 56 -0.69 6.10 -1.04
CA GLY A 56 -1.77 6.63 -1.86
C GLY A 56 -3.10 5.90 -1.69
N VAL A 57 -3.15 4.82 -0.90
CA VAL A 57 -4.37 4.03 -0.68
C VAL A 57 -5.29 4.68 0.36
N THR A 58 -6.59 4.71 0.04
CA THR A 58 -7.68 4.94 0.98
C THR A 58 -8.42 3.64 1.32
N ILE A 59 -8.48 3.29 2.61
CA ILE A 59 -9.29 2.21 3.16
C ILE A 59 -10.56 2.80 3.76
N GLY A 60 -11.70 2.45 3.18
CA GLY A 60 -13.03 2.92 3.59
C GLY A 60 -13.48 2.43 4.96
N GLU A 61 -14.48 3.09 5.52
CA GLU A 61 -14.99 2.81 6.87
C GLU A 61 -15.49 1.37 7.03
N GLY A 62 -15.22 0.76 8.18
CA GLY A 62 -15.69 -0.59 8.51
C GLY A 62 -15.01 -1.73 7.75
N CYS A 63 -13.97 -1.45 6.95
CA CYS A 63 -13.27 -2.48 6.19
C CYS A 63 -12.45 -3.41 7.09
N VAL A 64 -12.48 -4.70 6.75
CA VAL A 64 -11.58 -5.71 7.32
C VAL A 64 -10.63 -6.23 6.25
N ILE A 65 -9.33 -6.08 6.50
CA ILE A 65 -8.26 -6.53 5.61
C ILE A 65 -7.71 -7.85 6.14
N GLY A 66 -7.86 -8.91 5.35
CA GLY A 66 -7.42 -10.25 5.72
C GLY A 66 -5.90 -10.35 5.91
N ALA A 67 -5.45 -11.28 6.75
CA ALA A 67 -4.03 -11.44 7.08
C ALA A 67 -3.18 -11.72 5.83
N GLY A 68 -1.98 -11.14 5.77
CA GLY A 68 -1.05 -11.31 4.64
C GLY A 68 -1.45 -10.56 3.35
N SER A 69 -2.48 -9.71 3.38
CA SER A 69 -2.90 -8.97 2.18
C SER A 69 -1.90 -7.87 1.80
N VAL A 70 -1.71 -7.65 0.50
CA VAL A 70 -1.01 -6.48 -0.06
C VAL A 70 -2.04 -5.57 -0.71
N VAL A 71 -2.25 -4.39 -0.12
CA VAL A 71 -3.25 -3.42 -0.57
C VAL A 71 -2.59 -2.37 -1.45
N THR A 72 -2.82 -2.48 -2.76
CA THR A 72 -2.21 -1.62 -3.79
C THR A 72 -3.16 -0.58 -4.38
N ARG A 73 -4.42 -0.57 -3.94
CA ARG A 73 -5.49 0.30 -4.45
C ARG A 73 -6.55 0.52 -3.39
N ASP A 74 -7.32 1.60 -3.57
CA ASP A 74 -8.40 1.97 -2.67
C ASP A 74 -9.41 0.85 -2.43
N ILE A 75 -9.91 0.79 -1.19
CA ILE A 75 -10.97 -0.10 -0.77
C ILE A 75 -12.17 0.75 -0.38
N ARG A 76 -13.30 0.53 -1.05
CA ARG A 76 -14.54 1.27 -0.78
C ARG A 76 -15.12 0.85 0.58
N LYS A 77 -15.85 1.78 1.21
CA LYS A 77 -16.60 1.54 2.46
C LYS A 77 -17.43 0.26 2.36
N LEU A 78 -17.40 -0.53 3.43
CA LEU A 78 -18.24 -1.73 3.53
C LEU A 78 -19.72 -1.30 3.61
N GLN A 79 -20.52 -1.59 2.59
CA GLN A 79 -21.97 -1.33 2.62
C GLN A 79 -22.73 -2.49 3.27
N ASP A 80 -22.24 -3.72 3.11
CA ASP A 80 -22.86 -4.94 3.64
C ASP A 80 -22.00 -5.57 4.77
N LYS A 81 -22.45 -5.47 6.02
CA LYS A 81 -21.79 -6.07 7.21
C LYS A 81 -21.66 -7.61 7.16
N ALA A 82 -22.29 -8.28 6.19
CA ALA A 82 -22.30 -9.73 6.06
C ALA A 82 -21.18 -10.30 5.14
N LYS A 83 -20.38 -9.46 4.48
CA LYS A 83 -19.30 -9.88 3.55
C LYS A 83 -17.92 -9.47 4.06
N THR A 84 -17.66 -9.75 5.33
CA THR A 84 -16.47 -9.34 6.08
C THR A 84 -15.22 -10.14 5.68
N SER A 85 -14.72 -9.94 4.47
CA SER A 85 -13.30 -10.09 4.13
C SER A 85 -13.06 -9.67 2.69
N TYR A 86 -12.51 -8.48 2.47
CA TYR A 86 -11.82 -8.21 1.21
C TYR A 86 -10.40 -8.76 1.36
N THR A 87 -10.27 -10.08 1.36
CA THR A 87 -9.00 -10.71 1.06
C THR A 87 -8.76 -10.43 -0.41
N LEU A 88 -7.97 -9.39 -0.72
CA LEU A 88 -7.35 -9.27 -2.03
C LEU A 88 -6.36 -10.45 -2.13
N ARG A 89 -6.88 -11.65 -2.42
CA ARG A 89 -6.07 -12.70 -3.02
C ARG A 89 -5.44 -12.02 -4.22
N THR A 90 -4.12 -11.94 -4.23
CA THR A 90 -3.34 -11.69 -5.43
C THR A 90 -4.01 -12.50 -6.54
N ARG A 91 -4.73 -11.84 -7.46
CA ARG A 91 -5.07 -12.52 -8.71
C ARG A 91 -3.69 -12.94 -9.22
N ARG A 92 -3.45 -14.25 -9.38
CA ARG A 92 -2.29 -14.67 -10.18
C ARG A 92 -2.36 -13.80 -11.44
N PRO A 93 -1.27 -13.16 -11.86
CA PRO A 93 -1.26 -12.56 -13.18
C PRO A 93 -1.63 -13.70 -14.14
N ARG A 94 -2.78 -13.59 -14.83
CA ARG A 94 -2.95 -14.31 -16.08
C ARG A 94 -2.01 -13.59 -17.03
N PHE A 95 -0.81 -14.14 -17.17
CA PHE A 95 0.03 -13.84 -18.31
C PHE A 95 -0.59 -14.60 -19.48
N ASP A 96 -1.56 -13.96 -20.13
CA ASP A 96 -1.97 -14.37 -21.46
C ASP A 96 -0.93 -13.76 -22.40
N TYR A 97 0.12 -14.54 -22.72
CA TYR A 97 0.97 -14.23 -23.86
C TYR A 97 0.21 -14.68 -25.11
N GLU A 98 -0.13 -13.75 -25.99
CA GLU A 98 -0.38 -14.05 -27.41
C GLU A 98 0.94 -14.39 -28.12
#